data_AF-A0A820RU82-F1
#
_entry.id   AF-A0A820RU82-F1
#
_cell.length_a   1.000
_cell.length_b   1.000
_cell.length_c   1.000
_cell.angle_alpha   90.00
_cell.angle_beta   90.00
_cell.angle_gamma   90.00
#
_symmetry.space_group_name_H-M   'P 1'
#
loop_
_entity.id
_entity.type
_entity.pdbx_description
1 polymer ?
#
loop_
_entity_poly.entity_id
_entity_poly.type
_entity_poly.pdbx_seq_one_letter_code
_entity_poly.pdbx_strand_id
1 'polypeptide(L)'
;GIDTNHFFVICCNHLGGCYGSTGPSSINPETNKSYGTSFPMLSVEDFVRAQFQLLKHFGIEKLHASIGSSLGGMCSILSGLLYPEMVGRVATISS
;
A
#
# COMPACT_ATOMS: atom_id res chain seq x y z
N GLY A 1 -6.28 -2.68 -20.58
CA GLY A 1 -6.93 -3.07 -19.32
C GLY A 1 -6.18 -4.23 -18.70
N ILE A 2 -6.44 -4.55 -17.43
CA ILE A 2 -5.80 -5.68 -16.73
C ILE A 2 -6.71 -6.91 -16.89
N ASP A 3 -6.17 -8.01 -17.39
CA ASP A 3 -6.90 -9.28 -17.58
C ASP A 3 -6.79 -10.17 -16.33
N THR A 4 -7.88 -10.27 -15.57
CA THR A 4 -7.93 -11.04 -14.32
C THR A 4 -7.97 -12.55 -14.53
N ASN A 5 -8.10 -13.04 -15.77
CA ASN A 5 -7.95 -14.48 -16.06
C ASN A 5 -6.48 -14.91 -16.12
N HIS A 6 -5.57 -13.95 -16.36
CA HIS A 6 -4.13 -14.19 -16.43
C HIS A 6 -3.38 -13.64 -15.22
N PHE A 7 -3.89 -12.59 -14.59
CA PHE A 7 -3.24 -11.92 -13.47
C PHE A 7 -4.08 -12.02 -12.20
N PHE A 8 -3.42 -12.38 -11.11
CA PHE A 8 -3.97 -12.21 -9.77
C PHE A 8 -3.78 -10.75 -9.33
N VAL A 9 -4.88 -10.00 -9.28
CA VAL A 9 -4.86 -8.57 -8.97
C VAL A 9 -5.13 -8.35 -7.48
N ILE A 10 -4.23 -7.63 -6.82
CA ILE A 10 -4.33 -7.30 -5.40
C ILE A 10 -4.42 -5.78 -5.26
N CYS A 11 -5.47 -5.31 -4.55
CA CYS A 11 -5.64 -3.91 -4.18
C CYS A 11 -5.84 -3.82 -2.67
N CYS A 12 -5.09 -2.95 -2.00
CA CYS A 12 -5.12 -2.81 -0.55
C CYS A 12 -5.33 -1.34 -0.17
N ASN A 13 -6.18 -1.09 0.82
CA ASN A 13 -6.36 0.26 1.35
C ASN A 13 -5.07 0.75 2.03
N HIS A 14 -4.83 2.06 1.96
CA HIS A 14 -3.71 2.69 2.64
C HIS A 14 -3.93 2.72 4.16
N LEU A 15 -2.85 2.55 4.93
CA LEU A 15 -2.83 2.88 6.35
C LEU A 15 -3.25 4.35 6.56
N GLY A 16 -3.97 4.64 7.64
CA GLY A 16 -4.51 5.99 7.90
C GLY A 16 -5.77 6.35 7.10
N GLY A 17 -6.24 5.47 6.20
CA GLY A 17 -7.51 5.67 5.50
C GLY A 17 -8.71 5.56 6.45
N CYS A 18 -9.77 6.32 6.17
CA CYS A 18 -11.03 6.30 6.92
C CYS A 18 -11.82 4.98 6.77
N TYR A 19 -11.33 4.05 5.94
CA TYR A 19 -12.02 2.82 5.55
C TYR A 19 -11.12 1.60 5.83
N GLY A 20 -11.31 0.99 7.01
CA GLY A 20 -10.85 -0.36 7.35
C GLY A 20 -9.40 -0.53 7.83
N SER A 21 -8.48 0.39 7.52
CA SER A 21 -7.09 0.36 8.02
C SER A 21 -6.92 1.23 9.26
N THR A 22 -5.92 0.96 10.11
CA THR A 22 -5.70 1.75 11.34
C THR A 22 -5.52 3.23 11.00
N GLY A 23 -6.33 4.10 11.59
CA GLY A 23 -6.36 5.53 11.34
C GLY A 23 -6.72 6.35 12.58
N PRO A 24 -6.95 7.66 12.45
CA PRO A 24 -7.25 8.55 13.58
C PRO A 24 -8.47 8.13 14.40
N SER A 25 -9.42 7.46 13.78
CA SER A 25 -10.62 6.92 14.43
C SER A 25 -10.39 5.58 15.14
N SER A 26 -9.29 4.89 14.87
CA SER A 26 -8.96 3.59 15.49
C SER A 26 -8.58 3.76 16.96
N ILE A 27 -8.88 2.75 17.76
CA ILE A 27 -8.53 2.72 19.19
C ILE A 27 -7.02 2.47 19.32
N ASN A 28 -6.35 3.35 20.03
CA ASN A 28 -4.96 3.17 20.43
C ASN A 28 -4.90 2.13 21.57
N PRO A 29 -4.22 0.98 21.37
CA PRO A 29 -4.15 -0.08 22.38
C PRO A 29 -3.38 0.34 23.65
N GLU A 30 -2.54 1.37 23.59
CA GLU A 30 -1.78 1.87 24.76
C GLU A 30 -2.62 2.79 25.65
N THR A 31 -3.55 3.55 25.07
CA THR A 31 -4.33 4.57 25.79
C THR A 31 -5.82 4.23 25.91
N ASN A 32 -6.27 3.19 25.20
CA ASN A 32 -7.67 2.77 25.08
C ASN A 32 -8.62 3.89 24.58
N LYS A 33 -8.08 4.91 23.91
CA LYS A 33 -8.81 6.03 23.31
C LYS A 33 -8.53 6.08 21.81
N SER A 34 -9.41 6.71 21.02
CA SER A 34 -9.13 6.93 19.59
C SER A 34 -7.84 7.73 19.41
N TYR A 35 -7.01 7.37 18.41
CA TYR A 35 -5.75 8.06 18.14
C TYR A 35 -5.93 9.58 17.93
N GLY A 36 -6.99 10.02 17.25
CA GLY A 36 -7.25 11.44 16.99
C GLY A 36 -6.03 12.15 16.39
N THR A 37 -5.61 13.24 17.02
CA THR A 37 -4.42 14.03 16.62
C THR A 37 -3.08 13.38 17.00
N SER A 38 -3.08 12.32 17.81
CA SER A 38 -1.86 11.56 18.13
C SER A 38 -1.51 10.51 17.07
N PHE A 39 -2.35 10.36 16.03
CA PHE A 39 -2.03 9.47 14.92
C PHE A 39 -0.78 9.98 14.18
N PRO A 40 0.22 9.12 13.93
CA PRO A 40 1.44 9.55 13.27
C PRO A 40 1.14 10.07 11.88
N MET A 41 1.87 11.11 11.46
CA MET A 41 1.88 11.51 10.06
C MET A 41 2.43 10.35 9.22
N LEU A 42 1.61 9.83 8.32
CA LEU A 42 2.01 8.78 7.39
C LEU A 42 2.57 9.38 6.11
N SER A 43 3.67 8.79 5.66
CA SER A 43 4.28 9.08 4.36
C SER A 43 3.84 8.06 3.31
N VAL A 44 4.09 8.36 2.04
CA VAL A 44 3.86 7.40 0.94
C VAL A 44 4.72 6.13 1.11
N GLU A 45 5.90 6.26 1.71
CA GLU A 45 6.77 5.13 2.01
C GLU A 45 6.13 4.17 3.02
N ASP A 46 5.42 4.69 4.03
CA ASP A 46 4.72 3.87 5.02
C ASP A 46 3.61 3.04 4.35
N PHE A 47 2.90 3.63 3.39
CA PHE A 47 1.88 2.93 2.61
C PHE A 47 2.50 1.77 1.81
N VAL A 48 3.60 2.03 1.10
CA VAL A 48 4.28 1.01 0.31
C VAL A 48 4.83 -0.09 1.22
N ARG A 49 5.50 0.25 2.32
CA ARG A 49 6.01 -0.73 3.29
C ARG A 49 4.89 -1.62 3.84
N ALA A 50 3.74 -1.05 4.17
CA ALA A 50 2.59 -1.81 4.66
C ALA A 50 2.03 -2.78 3.60
N GLN A 51 1.91 -2.32 2.35
CA GLN A 51 1.49 -3.17 1.24
C GLN A 51 2.46 -4.35 1.04
N PHE A 52 3.77 -4.12 1.11
CA PHE A 52 4.76 -5.19 0.97
C PHE A 52 4.80 -6.16 2.15
N GLN A 53 4.50 -5.70 3.36
CA GLN A 53 4.32 -6.62 4.50
C GLN A 53 3.12 -7.53 4.30
N LEU A 54 2.02 -6.99 3.76
CA LEU A 54 0.85 -7.80 3.41
C LEU A 54 1.16 -8.82 2.32
N LEU A 55 1.90 -8.43 1.27
CA LEU A 55 2.34 -9.35 0.22
C LEU A 55 3.21 -10.49 0.78
N LYS A 56 4.15 -10.17 1.68
CA LYS A 56 4.96 -11.17 2.38
C LYS A 56 4.10 -12.10 3.25
N HIS A 57 3.09 -11.57 3.93
CA HIS A 57 2.15 -12.37 4.72
C HIS A 57 1.36 -13.37 3.85
N PHE A 58 1.01 -12.98 2.62
CA PHE A 58 0.40 -13.87 1.63
C PHE A 58 1.41 -14.80 0.92
N GLY A 59 2.71 -14.72 1.25
CA GLY A 59 3.75 -15.54 0.61
C GLY A 59 4.10 -15.13 -0.82
N ILE A 60 3.81 -13.88 -1.21
CA ILE A 60 4.10 -13.37 -2.56
C ILE A 60 5.50 -12.80 -2.60
N GLU A 61 6.39 -13.49 -3.32
CA GLU A 61 7.80 -13.10 -3.42
C GLU A 61 8.07 -12.13 -4.58
N LYS A 62 7.28 -12.17 -5.66
CA LYS A 62 7.45 -11.30 -6.82
C LYS A 62 6.11 -10.81 -7.37
N LEU A 63 6.06 -9.52 -7.69
CA LEU A 63 5.01 -8.86 -8.43
C LEU A 63 5.39 -8.78 -9.91
N HIS A 64 4.46 -9.18 -10.77
CA HIS A 64 4.62 -9.01 -12.21
C HIS A 64 4.71 -7.52 -12.60
N ALA A 65 3.84 -6.69 -12.01
CA ALA A 65 3.81 -5.26 -12.18
C ALA A 65 3.20 -4.58 -10.95
N SER A 66 3.67 -3.37 -10.63
CA SER A 66 3.01 -2.42 -9.73
C SER A 66 2.38 -1.30 -10.57
N ILE A 67 1.08 -1.07 -10.41
CA ILE A 67 0.29 -0.18 -11.26
C ILE A 67 -0.53 0.77 -10.38
N GLY A 68 -0.51 2.07 -10.69
CA GLY A 68 -1.30 3.05 -9.96
C GLY A 68 -1.42 4.41 -10.64
N SER A 69 -2.40 5.20 -10.20
CA SER A 69 -2.63 6.56 -10.66
C SER A 69 -2.53 7.58 -9.53
N SER A 70 -2.11 8.81 -9.84
CA SER A 70 -1.93 9.89 -8.85
C SER A 70 -1.10 9.43 -7.63
N LEU A 71 -1.68 9.42 -6.42
CA LEU A 71 -1.03 8.89 -5.21
C LEU A 71 -0.64 7.41 -5.34
N GLY A 72 -1.47 6.59 -5.98
CA GLY A 72 -1.14 5.20 -6.30
C GLY A 72 0.01 5.10 -7.31
N GLY A 73 0.16 6.09 -8.19
CA GLY A 73 1.31 6.23 -9.09
C GLY A 73 2.60 6.47 -8.32
N MET A 74 2.57 7.40 -7.35
CA MET A 74 3.69 7.62 -6.43
C MET A 74 4.05 6.35 -5.65
N CYS A 75 3.05 5.61 -5.16
CA CYS A 75 3.27 4.31 -4.50
C CYS A 75 3.89 3.28 -5.45
N SER A 76 3.47 3.25 -6.72
CA SER A 76 3.98 2.30 -7.71
C SER A 76 5.45 2.55 -8.05
N ILE A 77 5.82 3.83 -8.20
CA ILE A 77 7.23 4.25 -8.40
C ILE A 77 8.06 3.88 -7.16
N LEU A 78 7.59 4.23 -5.97
CA LEU A 78 8.29 3.89 -4.72
C LEU A 78 8.39 2.38 -4.49
N SER A 79 7.42 1.59 -4.94
CA SER A 79 7.48 0.12 -4.87
C SER A 79 8.68 -0.42 -5.65
N GLY A 80 8.90 0.08 -6.87
CA GLY A 80 10.06 -0.29 -7.68
C GLY A 80 11.39 0.18 -7.09
N LEU A 81 11.40 1.31 -6.38
CA LEU A 81 12.61 1.84 -5.73
C LEU A 81 12.96 1.07 -4.44
N LEU A 82 11.98 0.82 -3.58
CA LEU A 82 12.18 0.21 -2.26
C LEU A 82 12.32 -1.31 -2.32
N TYR A 83 11.68 -1.96 -3.31
CA TYR A 83 11.64 -3.41 -3.45
C TYR A 83 11.97 -3.84 -4.90
N PRO A 84 13.14 -3.45 -5.45
CA PRO A 84 13.49 -3.70 -6.85
C PRO A 84 13.52 -5.20 -7.21
N GLU A 85 13.90 -6.06 -6.27
CA GLU A 85 13.95 -7.52 -6.46
C GLU A 85 12.56 -8.17 -6.52
N MET A 86 11.56 -7.54 -5.89
CA MET A 86 10.20 -8.04 -5.85
C MET A 86 9.33 -7.44 -6.97
N VAL A 87 9.67 -6.27 -7.52
CA VAL A 87 8.83 -5.59 -8.52
C VAL A 87 9.43 -5.70 -9.92
N GLY A 88 8.80 -6.50 -10.77
CA GLY A 88 9.28 -6.69 -12.15
C GLY A 88 9.03 -5.51 -13.09
N ARG A 89 7.91 -4.79 -12.92
CA ARG A 89 7.50 -3.67 -13.78
C ARG A 89 6.76 -2.60 -12.98
N VAL A 90 6.85 -1.35 -13.40
CA VAL A 90 6.10 -0.23 -12.82
C VAL A 90 5.34 0.47 -13.93
N ALA A 91 4.04 0.71 -13.72
CA ALA A 91 3.21 1.51 -14.62
C ALA A 91 2.47 2.59 -13.83
N THR A 92 2.67 3.85 -14.21
CA THR A 92 1.98 4.99 -13.59
C THR A 92 1.05 5.64 -14.59
N ILE A 93 -0.19 5.90 -14.18
CA ILE A 93 -1.19 6.56 -15.01
C ILE A 93 -1.42 7.96 -14.42
N SER A 94 -1.03 9.00 -15.15
CA SER A 94 -1.45 10.38 -14.91
C SER A 94 -2.23 10.84 -16.13
N SER A 95 -3.42 11.38 -15.89
CA SER A 95 -4.15 12.16 -16.90
C SER A 95 -3.69 13.61 -16.86
#